data_AF-A0A8S0PM25-F1
#
_entry.id   AF-A0A8S0PM25-F1
#
_cell.length_a   1.000
_cell.length_b   1.000
_cell.length_c   1.000
_cell.angle_alpha   90.00
_cell.angle_beta   90.00
_cell.angle_gamma   90.00
#
_symmetry.space_group_name_H-M   'P 1'
#
loop_
_entity.id
_entity.type
_entity.pdbx_description
1 polymer ?
#
loop_
_entity_poly.entity_id
_entity_poly.type
_entity_poly.pdbx_seq_one_letter_code
_entity_poly.pdbx_strand_id
1 'polypeptide(L)'
;MESSQANNVPGLDYWLKWKVLVCALIFLLPAAVAVILLRKRTSAGSNPLNSNDLWVPCWRNLNPKWLLFYRAIAFVSMSFLLYEVVAAFGFFVFFFYTQVQCSLLLNVHKLATSSFYGESKKYSKQVHQSFRTMLALTWFDNNLVRKANSRTIFSLYWHLELPLPIIVYETCGGAVMLTDIVFWGLLLPFMTGENFQLTLLIGCMHSVNALLLILDSAVNSMPFPWFGLVYFVLWSVAYVVFQWVLHACCFTWWPYPFLELSTPWAPLWYLALALVHIPCYGLYVLLVKGKHAILSRMFPCSFVRAPMEKKHA
;
A
#
# COMPACT_ATOMS: atom_id res chain seq x y z
N MET A 1 -40.38 -1.71 -31.08
CA MET A 1 -39.03 -1.16 -31.32
C MET A 1 -38.65 -0.37 -30.08
N GLU A 2 -38.15 -1.07 -29.07
CA GLU A 2 -37.55 -0.44 -27.88
C GLU A 2 -36.21 0.16 -28.30
N SER A 3 -36.12 1.48 -28.24
CA SER A 3 -34.88 2.21 -28.42
C SER A 3 -33.93 1.84 -27.28
N SER A 4 -32.86 1.15 -27.66
CA SER A 4 -31.64 0.95 -26.90
C SER A 4 -31.28 2.21 -26.10
N GLN A 5 -31.31 2.11 -24.78
CA GLN A 5 -30.55 3.00 -23.89
C GLN A 5 -29.07 2.79 -24.22
N ALA A 6 -28.59 3.52 -25.23
CA ALA A 6 -27.18 3.67 -25.46
C ALA A 6 -26.59 4.33 -24.20
N ASN A 7 -25.66 3.64 -23.55
CA ASN A 7 -24.80 4.17 -22.51
C ASN A 7 -23.99 5.35 -23.09
N ASN A 8 -24.62 6.53 -23.16
CA ASN A 8 -23.99 7.72 -23.72
C ASN A 8 -22.94 8.20 -22.72
N VAL A 9 -21.69 7.82 -22.98
CA VAL A 9 -20.49 8.38 -22.37
C VAL A 9 -20.64 9.92 -22.34
N PRO A 10 -20.33 10.59 -21.22
CA PRO A 10 -20.50 12.03 -21.11
C PRO A 10 -19.79 12.76 -22.26
N GLY A 11 -20.55 13.57 -23.01
CA GLY A 11 -20.05 14.33 -24.14
C GLY A 11 -18.94 15.31 -23.76
N LEU A 12 -18.20 15.81 -24.75
CA LEU A 12 -17.04 16.70 -24.56
C LEU A 12 -17.36 17.93 -23.68
N ASP A 13 -18.59 18.43 -23.77
CA ASP A 13 -19.11 19.56 -22.97
C ASP A 13 -19.05 19.33 -21.45
N TYR A 14 -19.12 18.07 -21.01
CA TYR A 14 -18.96 17.71 -19.61
C TYR A 14 -17.54 18.03 -19.11
N TRP A 15 -16.54 17.63 -19.89
CA TRP A 15 -15.12 17.72 -19.54
C TRP A 15 -14.54 19.14 -19.72
N LEU A 16 -15.16 19.95 -20.59
CA LEU A 16 -14.74 21.34 -20.82
C LEU A 16 -15.24 22.33 -19.75
N LYS A 17 -16.02 21.87 -18.76
CA LYS A 17 -16.46 22.74 -17.66
C LYS A 17 -15.26 23.21 -16.85
N TRP A 18 -15.21 24.50 -16.51
CA TRP A 18 -14.12 25.09 -15.71
C TRP A 18 -13.85 24.35 -14.39
N LYS A 19 -14.90 23.77 -13.79
CA LYS A 19 -14.81 22.96 -12.56
C LYS A 19 -13.85 21.79 -12.71
N VAL A 20 -13.82 21.15 -13.88
CA VAL A 20 -12.93 20.01 -14.18
C VAL A 20 -11.48 20.45 -14.12
N LEU A 21 -11.15 21.60 -14.71
CA LEU A 21 -9.79 22.16 -14.64
C LEU A 21 -9.40 22.49 -13.21
N VAL A 22 -10.31 23.07 -12.42
CA VAL A 22 -10.03 23.37 -11.01
C VAL A 22 -9.81 22.10 -10.19
N CYS A 23 -10.68 21.09 -10.33
CA CYS A 23 -10.50 19.79 -9.68
C CYS A 23 -9.19 19.12 -10.09
N ALA A 24 -8.81 19.20 -11.37
CA ALA A 24 -7.54 18.68 -11.87
C ALA A 24 -6.34 19.36 -11.20
N LEU A 25 -6.34 20.69 -11.12
CA LEU A 25 -5.26 21.44 -10.45
C LEU A 25 -5.14 21.06 -8.97
N ILE A 26 -6.25 20.85 -8.27
CA ILE A 26 -6.27 20.51 -6.84
C ILE A 26 -5.49 19.23 -6.56
N PHE A 27 -5.56 18.19 -7.41
CA PHE A 27 -4.81 16.95 -7.18
C PHE A 27 -3.47 16.90 -7.92
N LEU A 28 -3.32 17.61 -9.04
CA LEU A 28 -2.05 17.66 -9.78
C LEU A 28 -0.97 18.48 -9.08
N LEU A 29 -1.34 19.55 -8.36
CA LEU A 29 -0.38 20.37 -7.60
C LEU A 29 0.31 19.57 -6.48
N PRO A 30 -0.40 18.86 -5.58
CA PRO A 30 0.21 17.94 -4.63
C PRO A 30 1.03 16.83 -5.29
N ALA A 31 0.58 16.30 -6.45
CA ALA A 31 1.33 15.29 -7.19
C ALA A 31 2.68 15.82 -7.69
N ALA A 32 2.70 17.04 -8.25
CA ALA A 32 3.92 17.67 -8.72
C ALA A 32 4.91 17.90 -7.57
N VAL A 33 4.42 18.40 -6.42
CA VAL A 33 5.23 18.56 -5.21
C VAL A 33 5.77 17.21 -4.74
N ALA A 34 4.93 16.17 -4.70
CA ALA A 34 5.33 14.82 -4.32
C ALA A 34 6.43 14.25 -5.24
N VAL A 35 6.32 14.44 -6.56
CA VAL A 35 7.36 14.03 -7.52
C VAL A 35 8.66 14.79 -7.31
N ILE A 36 8.60 16.11 -7.04
CA ILE A 36 9.80 16.93 -6.75
C ILE A 36 10.50 16.43 -5.48
N LEU A 37 9.74 16.17 -4.41
CA LEU A 37 10.28 15.65 -3.15
C LEU A 37 10.90 14.26 -3.34
N LEU A 38 10.27 13.38 -4.13
CA LEU A 38 10.79 12.06 -4.46
C LEU A 38 12.11 12.16 -5.24
N ARG A 39 12.16 12.99 -6.29
CA ARG A 39 13.38 13.22 -7.08
C ARG A 39 14.51 13.74 -6.20
N LYS A 40 14.23 14.72 -5.34
CA LYS A 40 15.21 15.28 -4.40
C LYS A 40 15.77 14.21 -3.45
N ARG A 41 14.90 13.33 -2.93
CA ARG A 41 15.32 12.21 -2.05
C ARG A 41 16.20 11.22 -2.79
N THR A 42 15.83 10.82 -4.00
CA THR A 42 16.62 9.90 -4.83
C THR A 42 17.99 10.49 -5.17
N SER A 43 18.06 11.77 -5.53
CA SER A 43 19.33 12.47 -5.80
C SER A 43 20.24 12.59 -4.57
N ALA A 44 19.67 12.66 -3.36
CA ALA A 44 20.42 12.72 -2.11
C ALA A 44 21.01 11.36 -1.69
N GLY A 45 20.75 10.26 -2.42
CA GLY A 45 21.25 8.93 -2.10
C GLY A 45 20.68 8.34 -0.80
N SER A 46 19.68 8.98 -0.20
CA SER A 46 19.07 8.52 1.03
C SER A 46 18.07 7.40 0.72
N ASN A 47 18.51 6.15 0.80
CA ASN A 47 17.63 4.99 0.89
C ASN A 47 17.43 4.64 2.37
N PRO A 48 16.37 5.12 3.03
CA PRO A 48 16.13 4.79 4.44
C PRO A 48 15.56 3.39 4.64
N LEU A 49 15.18 2.70 3.55
CA LEU A 49 14.42 1.46 3.59
C LEU A 49 15.37 0.27 3.52
N ASN A 50 15.72 -0.27 4.69
CA ASN A 50 16.48 -1.50 4.76
C ASN A 50 15.53 -2.67 4.52
N SER A 51 15.84 -3.50 3.53
CA SER A 51 15.04 -4.70 3.24
C SER A 51 14.92 -5.63 4.45
N ASN A 52 15.92 -5.62 5.34
CA ASN A 52 15.88 -6.41 6.57
C ASN A 52 14.69 -6.05 7.46
N ASP A 53 14.19 -4.82 7.40
CA ASP A 53 13.10 -4.36 8.25
C ASP A 53 11.77 -5.03 7.91
N LEU A 54 11.64 -5.63 6.71
CA LEU A 54 10.41 -6.36 6.34
C LEU A 54 10.15 -7.51 7.30
N TRP A 55 11.16 -8.26 7.75
CA TRP A 55 10.96 -9.51 8.52
C TRP A 55 11.46 -9.43 9.96
N VAL A 56 11.95 -8.28 10.41
CA VAL A 56 12.43 -8.12 11.79
C VAL A 56 11.25 -7.77 12.71
N PRO A 57 10.94 -8.60 13.72
CA PRO A 57 9.94 -8.27 14.72
C PRO A 57 10.46 -7.21 15.69
N CYS A 58 9.58 -6.41 16.28
CA CYS A 58 9.93 -5.43 17.30
C CYS A 58 10.11 -6.04 18.71
N TRP A 59 10.14 -7.37 18.83
CA TRP A 59 10.23 -8.09 20.10
C TRP A 59 11.48 -8.98 20.10
N ARG A 60 12.37 -8.83 21.10
CA ARG A 60 13.69 -9.48 21.17
C ARG A 60 13.65 -11.01 21.07
N ASN A 61 12.67 -11.63 21.74
CA ASN A 61 12.55 -13.09 21.82
C ASN A 61 11.51 -13.65 20.85
N LEU A 62 10.89 -12.81 20.01
CA LEU A 62 9.94 -13.29 19.03
C LEU A 62 10.70 -13.79 17.80
N ASN A 63 10.55 -15.07 17.47
CA ASN A 63 11.15 -15.62 16.27
C ASN A 63 10.51 -14.95 15.03
N PRO A 64 11.27 -14.46 14.04
CA PRO A 64 10.76 -13.90 12.79
C PRO A 64 9.71 -14.79 12.08
N LYS A 65 9.78 -16.12 12.28
CA LYS A 65 8.78 -17.07 11.77
C LYS A 65 7.35 -16.78 12.23
N TRP A 66 7.15 -16.23 13.43
CA TRP A 66 5.81 -15.89 13.92
C TRP A 66 5.20 -14.70 13.18
N LEU A 67 6.02 -13.68 12.87
CA LEU A 67 5.59 -12.56 12.03
C LEU A 67 5.20 -13.06 10.64
N LEU A 68 5.98 -13.97 10.06
CA LEU A 68 5.68 -14.55 8.74
C LEU A 68 4.43 -15.43 8.76
N PHE A 69 4.25 -16.23 9.81
CA PHE A 69 3.05 -17.05 9.99
C PHE A 69 1.80 -16.17 10.09
N TYR A 70 1.88 -15.09 10.87
CA TYR A 70 0.83 -14.09 10.94
C TYR A 70 0.50 -13.51 9.55
N ARG A 71 1.52 -13.09 8.79
CA ARG A 71 1.33 -12.55 7.43
C ARG A 71 0.75 -13.55 6.44
N ALA A 72 1.09 -14.83 6.58
CA ALA A 72 0.48 -15.89 5.78
C ALA A 72 -1.00 -16.05 6.12
N ILE A 73 -1.38 -16.01 7.40
CA ILE A 73 -2.80 -16.02 7.82
C ILE A 73 -3.52 -14.78 7.28
N ALA A 74 -2.93 -13.59 7.44
CA ALA A 74 -3.49 -12.34 6.92
C ALA A 74 -3.67 -12.39 5.40
N PHE A 75 -2.71 -12.95 4.68
CA PHE A 75 -2.81 -13.16 3.24
C PHE A 75 -3.97 -14.10 2.87
N VAL A 76 -4.13 -15.23 3.57
CA VAL A 76 -5.21 -16.19 3.30
C VAL A 76 -6.57 -15.58 3.64
N SER A 77 -6.72 -14.91 4.77
CA SER A 77 -7.99 -14.29 5.18
C SER A 77 -8.41 -13.17 4.23
N MET A 78 -7.47 -12.29 3.85
CA MET A 78 -7.72 -11.23 2.88
C MET A 78 -8.06 -11.78 1.49
N SER A 79 -7.32 -12.82 1.05
CA SER A 79 -7.61 -13.51 -0.21
C SER A 79 -9.02 -14.08 -0.23
N PHE A 80 -9.44 -14.71 0.87
CA PHE A 80 -10.78 -15.28 1.01
C PHE A 80 -11.85 -14.21 0.95
N LEU A 81 -11.73 -13.14 1.75
CA LEU A 81 -12.71 -12.04 1.72
C LEU A 81 -12.81 -11.41 0.33
N LEU A 82 -11.67 -11.12 -0.31
CA LEU A 82 -11.63 -10.55 -1.66
C LEU A 82 -12.29 -11.48 -2.68
N TYR A 83 -12.02 -12.78 -2.58
CA TYR A 83 -12.68 -13.79 -3.41
C TYR A 83 -14.20 -13.77 -3.23
N GLU A 84 -14.70 -13.76 -1.99
CA GLU A 84 -16.14 -13.73 -1.71
C GLU A 84 -16.81 -12.49 -2.33
N VAL A 85 -16.16 -11.32 -2.27
CA VAL A 85 -16.70 -10.10 -2.92
C VAL A 85 -16.65 -10.19 -4.43
N VAL A 86 -15.55 -10.69 -5.01
CA VAL A 86 -15.46 -10.89 -6.46
C VAL A 86 -16.45 -11.95 -6.94
N ALA A 87 -16.74 -12.98 -6.13
CA ALA A 87 -17.73 -14.00 -6.47
C ALA A 87 -19.17 -13.47 -6.38
N ALA A 88 -19.46 -12.64 -5.37
CA ALA A 88 -20.79 -12.07 -5.15
C ALA A 88 -21.14 -10.96 -6.14
N PHE A 89 -20.18 -10.09 -6.47
CA PHE A 89 -20.42 -8.89 -7.27
C PHE A 89 -19.66 -8.91 -8.61
N GLY A 90 -18.71 -9.81 -8.84
CA GLY A 90 -17.92 -9.86 -10.07
C GLY A 90 -16.69 -8.96 -10.05
N PHE A 91 -15.97 -8.89 -11.18
CA PHE A 91 -14.68 -8.19 -11.26
C PHE A 91 -14.79 -6.66 -11.18
N PHE A 92 -15.98 -6.08 -11.36
CA PHE A 92 -16.18 -4.62 -11.30
C PHE A 92 -15.85 -4.04 -9.93
N VAL A 93 -15.77 -4.86 -8.89
CA VAL A 93 -15.44 -4.44 -7.52
C VAL A 93 -14.07 -3.74 -7.43
N PHE A 94 -13.14 -4.05 -8.34
CA PHE A 94 -11.85 -3.35 -8.45
C PHE A 94 -11.95 -1.90 -8.95
N PHE A 95 -13.15 -1.46 -9.32
CA PHE A 95 -13.44 -0.05 -9.52
C PHE A 95 -13.41 0.73 -8.19
N PHE A 96 -13.74 0.08 -7.07
CA PHE A 96 -13.78 0.70 -5.76
C PHE A 96 -12.41 0.69 -5.07
N TYR A 97 -12.09 1.80 -4.40
CA TYR A 97 -10.78 2.03 -3.79
C TYR A 97 -10.42 0.95 -2.77
N THR A 98 -11.37 0.54 -1.92
CA THR A 98 -11.17 -0.48 -0.89
C THR A 98 -10.63 -1.78 -1.47
N GLN A 99 -11.12 -2.21 -2.63
CA GLN A 99 -10.74 -3.49 -3.22
C GLN A 99 -9.36 -3.45 -3.85
N VAL A 100 -9.02 -2.34 -4.51
CA VAL A 100 -7.66 -2.12 -5.01
C VAL A 100 -6.67 -2.07 -3.83
N GLN A 101 -7.06 -1.42 -2.74
CA GLN A 101 -6.30 -1.35 -1.50
C GLN A 101 -6.12 -2.72 -0.84
N CYS A 102 -7.17 -3.56 -0.80
CA CYS A 102 -7.09 -4.96 -0.36
C CYS A 102 -6.03 -5.72 -1.17
N SER A 103 -6.05 -5.60 -2.50
CA SER A 103 -5.09 -6.27 -3.38
C SER A 103 -3.65 -5.80 -3.18
N LEU A 104 -3.43 -4.49 -2.97
CA LEU A 104 -2.11 -3.98 -2.64
C LEU A 104 -1.59 -4.58 -1.34
N LEU A 105 -2.41 -4.58 -0.29
CA LEU A 105 -2.05 -5.13 1.01
C LEU A 105 -1.76 -6.64 0.94
N LEU A 106 -2.53 -7.37 0.14
CA LEU A 106 -2.31 -8.80 -0.13
C LEU A 106 -0.94 -9.05 -0.80
N ASN A 107 -0.55 -8.20 -1.75
CA ASN A 107 0.77 -8.26 -2.36
C ASN A 107 1.89 -7.96 -1.36
N VAL A 108 1.73 -7.00 -0.44
CA VAL A 108 2.71 -6.75 0.62
C VAL A 108 2.93 -7.98 1.48
N HIS A 109 1.86 -8.60 2.00
CA HIS A 109 1.97 -9.80 2.84
C HIS A 109 2.64 -10.96 2.10
N LYS A 110 2.30 -11.16 0.82
CA LYS A 110 2.89 -12.17 -0.05
C LYS A 110 4.38 -11.94 -0.28
N LEU A 111 4.76 -10.72 -0.70
CA LEU A 111 6.13 -10.36 -1.03
C LEU A 111 7.03 -10.35 0.21
N ALA A 112 6.50 -9.91 1.35
CA ALA A 112 7.24 -9.96 2.60
C ALA A 112 7.49 -11.40 3.07
N THR A 113 6.52 -12.30 2.85
CA THR A 113 6.69 -13.73 3.13
C THR A 113 7.71 -14.38 2.19
N SER A 114 7.62 -14.11 0.88
CA SER A 114 8.55 -14.68 -0.10
C SER A 114 9.98 -14.16 0.05
N SER A 115 10.15 -12.90 0.48
CA SER A 115 11.47 -12.29 0.71
C SER A 115 12.27 -13.00 1.79
N PHE A 116 11.63 -13.42 2.88
CA PHE A 116 12.31 -14.20 3.91
C PHE A 116 12.80 -15.57 3.39
N TYR A 117 11.98 -16.27 2.60
CA TYR A 117 12.39 -17.54 2.00
C TYR A 117 13.54 -17.36 1.00
N GLY A 118 13.54 -16.26 0.25
CA GLY A 118 14.64 -15.87 -0.64
C GLY A 118 15.95 -15.62 0.10
N GLU A 119 15.89 -14.86 1.19
CA GLU A 119 17.06 -14.50 2.01
C GLU A 119 17.60 -15.69 2.80
N SER A 120 16.73 -16.51 3.39
CA SER A 120 17.09 -17.77 4.07
C SER A 120 17.80 -18.74 3.10
N LYS A 121 17.32 -18.84 1.86
CA LYS A 121 17.95 -19.64 0.81
C LYS A 121 19.29 -19.05 0.34
N LYS A 122 19.44 -17.72 0.35
CA LYS A 122 20.71 -17.03 0.07
C LYS A 122 21.73 -17.28 1.17
N TYR A 123 21.34 -17.17 2.44
CA TYR A 123 22.21 -17.50 3.59
C TYR A 123 22.65 -18.97 3.55
N SER A 124 21.72 -19.89 3.33
CA SER A 124 22.02 -21.32 3.16
C SER A 124 22.94 -21.58 1.96
N LYS A 125 22.68 -20.96 0.80
CA LYS A 125 23.55 -21.08 -0.39
C LYS A 125 24.91 -20.42 -0.21
N GLN A 126 25.00 -19.32 0.53
CA GLN A 126 26.25 -18.62 0.79
C GLN A 126 27.10 -19.44 1.76
N VAL A 127 26.53 -19.99 2.83
CA VAL A 127 27.21 -20.94 3.73
C VAL A 127 27.63 -22.20 2.97
N HIS A 128 26.75 -22.77 2.14
CA HIS A 128 27.06 -23.95 1.33
C HIS A 128 28.08 -23.66 0.22
N GLN A 129 28.09 -22.45 -0.34
CA GLN A 129 29.09 -22.01 -1.32
C GLN A 129 30.42 -21.70 -0.65
N SER A 130 30.46 -21.07 0.52
CA SER A 130 31.68 -20.90 1.32
C SER A 130 32.29 -22.25 1.69
N PHE A 131 31.47 -23.23 2.08
CA PHE A 131 31.89 -24.60 2.37
C PHE A 131 32.38 -25.34 1.10
N ARG A 132 31.68 -25.19 -0.03
CA ARG A 132 32.12 -25.71 -1.33
C ARG A 132 33.37 -25.02 -1.86
N THR A 133 33.57 -23.73 -1.63
CA THR A 133 34.77 -22.99 -2.01
C THR A 133 35.94 -23.39 -1.12
N MET A 134 35.71 -23.61 0.18
CA MET A 134 36.70 -24.21 1.08
C MET A 134 37.12 -25.61 0.62
N LEU A 135 36.15 -26.45 0.20
CA LEU A 135 36.42 -27.78 -0.37
C LEU A 135 36.99 -27.76 -1.81
N ALA A 136 36.68 -26.75 -2.61
CA ALA A 136 37.24 -26.57 -3.96
C ALA A 136 38.64 -25.96 -3.93
N LEU A 137 39.00 -25.19 -2.90
CA LEU A 137 40.39 -24.80 -2.66
C LEU A 137 41.26 -26.00 -2.27
N THR A 138 40.67 -27.06 -1.72
CA THR A 138 41.34 -28.36 -1.55
C THR A 138 41.37 -29.22 -2.83
N TRP A 139 40.55 -28.92 -3.85
CA TRP A 139 40.48 -29.65 -5.13
C TRP A 139 40.27 -28.67 -6.29
N PHE A 140 41.37 -28.20 -6.90
CA PHE A 140 41.42 -27.21 -8.00
C PHE A 140 40.38 -27.48 -9.14
N ASP A 141 39.20 -26.83 -9.11
CA ASP A 141 38.20 -26.91 -10.20
C ASP A 141 37.77 -25.52 -10.71
N ASN A 142 37.93 -25.31 -12.03
CA ASN A 142 37.72 -24.05 -12.75
C ASN A 142 36.29 -23.85 -13.27
N ASN A 143 35.36 -24.80 -13.05
CA ASN A 143 34.00 -24.73 -13.60
C ASN A 143 33.04 -23.72 -12.91
N LEU A 144 33.46 -23.05 -11.83
CA LEU A 144 32.60 -22.13 -11.06
C LEU A 144 32.32 -20.78 -11.75
N VAL A 145 33.11 -20.40 -12.76
CA VAL A 145 33.05 -19.06 -13.39
C VAL A 145 31.84 -18.90 -14.33
N ARG A 146 31.35 -19.96 -14.98
CA ARG A 146 30.24 -19.87 -15.96
C ARG A 146 28.85 -19.67 -15.36
N LYS A 147 28.65 -19.90 -14.06
CA LYS A 147 27.32 -19.81 -13.38
C LYS A 147 26.91 -18.38 -12.97
N ALA A 148 27.74 -17.39 -13.27
CA ALA A 148 27.54 -16.00 -12.88
C ALA A 148 26.45 -15.27 -13.70
N ASN A 149 26.19 -15.67 -14.95
CA ASN A 149 25.33 -14.90 -15.86
C ASN A 149 23.81 -14.97 -15.50
N SER A 150 23.34 -16.05 -14.90
CA SER A 150 21.94 -16.18 -14.41
C SER A 150 21.70 -15.38 -13.12
N ARG A 151 22.75 -15.07 -12.34
CA ARG A 151 22.63 -14.29 -11.10
C ARG A 151 22.32 -12.83 -11.38
N THR A 152 22.75 -12.29 -12.52
CA THR A 152 22.60 -10.88 -12.88
C THR A 152 21.15 -10.49 -13.20
N ILE A 153 20.40 -11.34 -13.93
CA ILE A 153 18.97 -11.11 -14.24
C ILE A 153 18.09 -11.29 -12.99
N PHE A 154 18.39 -12.31 -12.17
CA PHE A 154 17.70 -12.52 -10.88
C PHE A 154 18.02 -11.41 -9.87
N SER A 155 19.25 -10.88 -9.88
CA SER A 155 19.67 -9.73 -9.06
C SER A 155 18.96 -8.45 -9.47
N LEU A 156 18.73 -8.23 -10.77
CA LEU A 156 17.98 -7.06 -11.27
C LEU A 156 16.50 -7.12 -10.87
N TYR A 157 15.88 -8.31 -10.96
CA TYR A 157 14.50 -8.55 -10.52
C TYR A 157 14.33 -8.31 -9.00
N TRP A 158 15.30 -8.76 -8.20
CA TRP A 158 15.27 -8.60 -6.73
C TRP A 158 15.55 -7.16 -6.26
N HIS A 159 16.39 -6.41 -6.98
CA HIS A 159 16.69 -5.01 -6.65
C HIS A 159 15.49 -4.06 -6.87
N LEU A 160 14.52 -4.40 -7.74
CA LEU A 160 13.27 -3.65 -7.89
C LEU A 160 12.18 -4.11 -6.90
N GLU A 161 12.12 -5.38 -6.52
CA GLU A 161 11.07 -5.97 -5.65
C GLU A 161 11.26 -5.71 -4.14
N LEU A 162 12.44 -5.27 -3.69
CA LEU A 162 12.73 -5.05 -2.26
C LEU A 162 12.19 -3.72 -1.67
N PRO A 163 12.25 -2.57 -2.35
CA PRO A 163 11.67 -1.33 -1.82
C PRO A 163 10.15 -1.24 -2.02
N LEU A 164 9.58 -1.94 -3.01
CA LEU A 164 8.16 -1.85 -3.37
C LEU A 164 7.21 -2.26 -2.22
N PRO A 165 7.40 -3.39 -1.51
CA PRO A 165 6.50 -3.76 -0.42
C PRO A 165 6.50 -2.75 0.72
N ILE A 166 7.63 -2.07 0.96
CA ILE A 166 7.71 -1.04 2.00
C ILE A 166 6.99 0.24 1.56
N ILE A 167 7.18 0.67 0.31
CA ILE A 167 6.46 1.81 -0.27
C ILE A 167 4.94 1.55 -0.25
N VAL A 168 4.54 0.34 -0.63
CA VAL A 168 3.13 -0.07 -0.62
C VAL A 168 2.64 -0.16 0.82
N TYR A 169 3.41 -0.68 1.78
CA TYR A 169 3.05 -0.69 3.21
C TYR A 169 2.83 0.73 3.76
N GLU A 170 3.73 1.68 3.47
CA GLU A 170 3.58 3.08 3.86
C GLU A 170 2.31 3.71 3.25
N THR A 171 2.05 3.44 1.98
CA THR A 171 0.83 3.86 1.27
C THR A 171 -0.41 3.25 1.93
N CYS A 172 -0.38 1.96 2.25
CA CYS A 172 -1.46 1.23 2.87
C CYS A 172 -1.84 1.77 4.26
N GLY A 173 -0.87 2.22 5.05
CA GLY A 173 -1.12 2.79 6.38
C GLY A 173 -2.00 4.04 6.32
N GLY A 174 -1.70 4.98 5.42
CA GLY A 174 -2.56 6.15 5.19
C GLY A 174 -3.89 5.78 4.55
N ALA A 175 -3.85 4.91 3.54
CA ALA A 175 -5.02 4.50 2.78
C ALA A 175 -6.08 3.81 3.63
N VAL A 176 -5.67 2.94 4.57
CA VAL A 176 -6.64 2.23 5.43
C VAL A 176 -7.33 3.16 6.42
N MET A 177 -6.62 4.16 6.95
CA MET A 177 -7.23 5.20 7.79
C MET A 177 -8.22 6.03 6.97
N LEU A 178 -7.85 6.40 5.73
CA LEU A 178 -8.72 7.15 4.84
C LEU A 178 -10.00 6.38 4.52
N THR A 179 -9.88 5.12 4.08
CA THR A 179 -11.04 4.31 3.69
C THR A 179 -11.97 4.09 4.84
N ASP A 180 -11.47 3.84 6.04
CA ASP A 180 -12.31 3.54 7.19
C ASP A 180 -12.97 4.80 7.73
N ILE A 181 -12.25 5.92 7.83
CA ILE A 181 -12.82 7.20 8.26
C ILE A 181 -13.89 7.67 7.27
N VAL A 182 -13.61 7.60 5.96
CA VAL A 182 -14.58 7.99 4.94
C VAL A 182 -15.75 7.02 4.89
N PHE A 183 -15.51 5.71 5.01
CA PHE A 183 -16.60 4.73 5.01
C PHE A 183 -17.51 4.89 6.22
N TRP A 184 -16.97 4.82 7.43
CA TRP A 184 -17.76 4.85 8.66
C TRP A 184 -18.28 6.25 9.03
N GLY A 185 -17.52 7.31 8.69
CA GLY A 185 -17.85 8.68 9.04
C GLY A 185 -18.63 9.45 7.98
N LEU A 186 -18.54 9.06 6.70
CA LEU A 186 -19.18 9.78 5.59
C LEU A 186 -20.12 8.89 4.75
N LEU A 187 -19.65 7.76 4.23
CA LEU A 187 -20.45 6.94 3.33
C LEU A 187 -21.60 6.26 4.07
N LEU A 188 -21.32 5.61 5.20
CA LEU A 188 -22.34 4.89 5.95
C LEU A 188 -23.42 5.85 6.48
N PRO A 189 -23.13 6.95 7.19
CA PRO A 189 -24.19 7.77 7.79
C PRO A 189 -25.01 8.58 6.77
N PHE A 190 -24.41 8.95 5.63
CA PHE A 190 -25.03 9.87 4.67
C PHE A 190 -25.45 9.20 3.34
N MET A 191 -25.03 7.97 3.07
CA MET A 191 -25.38 7.25 1.83
C MET A 191 -26.18 5.95 2.05
N THR A 192 -26.44 5.53 3.30
CA THR A 192 -27.41 4.45 3.56
C THR A 192 -28.81 4.87 3.11
N GLY A 193 -29.37 4.13 2.15
CA GLY A 193 -30.67 4.35 1.51
C GLY A 193 -30.91 3.34 0.38
N GLU A 194 -31.89 3.57 -0.50
CA GLU A 194 -32.32 2.60 -1.54
C GLU A 194 -31.20 2.14 -2.51
N ASN A 195 -30.10 2.90 -2.63
CA ASN A 195 -28.99 2.63 -3.55
C ASN A 195 -27.72 2.01 -2.91
N PHE A 196 -27.64 1.90 -1.57
CA PHE A 196 -26.47 1.32 -0.88
C PHE A 196 -26.90 0.37 0.24
N GLN A 197 -26.84 -0.93 -0.05
CA GLN A 197 -27.06 -1.99 0.93
C GLN A 197 -25.75 -2.32 1.62
N LEU A 198 -25.63 -1.97 2.91
CA LEU A 198 -24.50 -2.43 3.72
C LEU A 198 -24.62 -3.95 3.90
N THR A 199 -23.85 -4.70 3.12
CA THR A 199 -23.64 -6.12 3.43
C THR A 199 -22.60 -6.26 4.53
N LEU A 200 -22.77 -7.27 5.38
CA LEU A 200 -21.78 -7.63 6.40
C LEU A 200 -20.39 -7.82 5.76
N LEU A 201 -20.34 -8.39 4.55
CA LEU A 201 -19.11 -8.62 3.79
C LEU A 201 -18.37 -7.31 3.47
N ILE A 202 -19.09 -6.29 2.96
CA ILE A 202 -18.50 -4.97 2.66
C ILE A 202 -18.04 -4.30 3.96
N GLY A 203 -18.87 -4.29 5.00
CA GLY A 203 -18.51 -3.71 6.30
C GLY A 203 -17.27 -4.37 6.92
N CYS A 204 -17.19 -5.70 6.87
CA CYS A 204 -16.04 -6.46 7.38
C CYS A 204 -14.76 -6.14 6.61
N MET A 205 -14.80 -5.94 5.30
CA MET A 205 -13.58 -5.60 4.55
C MET A 205 -12.93 -4.31 5.00
N HIS A 206 -13.71 -3.27 5.29
CA HIS A 206 -13.18 -2.01 5.78
C HIS A 206 -12.45 -2.21 7.11
N SER A 207 -13.12 -2.80 8.11
CA SER A 207 -12.54 -2.97 9.45
C SER A 207 -11.44 -4.04 9.51
N VAL A 208 -11.55 -5.15 8.80
CA VAL A 208 -10.58 -6.25 8.85
C VAL A 208 -9.24 -5.82 8.25
N ASN A 209 -9.24 -5.01 7.18
CA ASN A 209 -8.01 -4.45 6.62
C ASN A 209 -7.25 -3.61 7.65
N ALA A 210 -7.97 -2.73 8.36
CA ALA A 210 -7.39 -1.89 9.40
C ALA A 210 -6.83 -2.74 10.54
N LEU A 211 -7.61 -3.71 11.03
CA LEU A 211 -7.18 -4.61 12.10
C LEU A 211 -5.94 -5.40 11.72
N LEU A 212 -5.91 -6.01 10.52
CA LEU A 212 -4.76 -6.79 10.08
C LEU A 212 -3.52 -5.91 9.92
N LEU A 213 -3.65 -4.72 9.33
CA LEU A 213 -2.49 -3.85 9.16
C LEU A 213 -1.96 -3.31 10.51
N ILE A 214 -2.86 -2.95 11.44
CA ILE A 214 -2.47 -2.49 12.79
C ILE A 214 -1.79 -3.62 13.57
N LEU A 215 -2.30 -4.85 13.49
CA LEU A 215 -1.69 -6.01 14.13
C LEU A 215 -0.32 -6.36 13.51
N ASP A 216 -0.18 -6.30 12.17
CA ASP A 216 1.14 -6.44 11.53
C ASP A 216 2.11 -5.40 12.10
N SER A 217 1.65 -4.15 12.19
CA SER A 217 2.41 -3.03 12.73
C SER A 217 2.75 -3.18 14.21
N ALA A 218 1.92 -3.86 14.99
CA ALA A 218 2.18 -4.14 16.39
C ALA A 218 3.34 -5.14 16.60
N VAL A 219 3.57 -6.00 15.61
CA VAL A 219 4.56 -7.09 15.69
C VAL A 219 5.84 -6.76 14.91
N ASN A 220 5.74 -6.02 13.81
CA ASN A 220 6.87 -5.65 12.97
C ASN A 220 7.65 -4.44 13.52
N SER A 221 8.89 -4.28 13.06
CA SER A 221 9.77 -3.15 13.40
C SER A 221 9.92 -2.13 12.27
N MET A 222 9.07 -2.18 11.24
CA MET A 222 9.19 -1.31 10.07
C MET A 222 9.01 0.17 10.49
N PRO A 223 9.91 1.06 10.03
CA PRO A 223 9.73 2.48 10.26
C PRO A 223 8.53 3.00 9.46
N PHE A 224 7.83 3.99 10.01
CA PHE A 224 6.72 4.68 9.33
C PHE A 224 6.99 6.19 9.34
N PRO A 225 7.90 6.69 8.47
CA PRO A 225 8.31 8.09 8.45
C PRO A 225 7.25 8.98 7.79
N TRP A 226 7.23 10.28 8.13
CA TRP A 226 6.33 11.24 7.48
C TRP A 226 6.53 11.36 5.97
N PHE A 227 7.73 11.05 5.48
CA PHE A 227 7.99 11.06 4.04
C PHE A 227 7.04 10.13 3.27
N GLY A 228 6.58 9.03 3.86
CA GLY A 228 5.69 8.10 3.16
C GLY A 228 4.35 8.69 2.75
N LEU A 229 3.98 9.86 3.28
CA LEU A 229 2.85 10.67 2.78
C LEU A 229 2.99 10.98 1.29
N VAL A 230 4.21 11.13 0.77
CA VAL A 230 4.49 11.35 -0.65
C VAL A 230 3.97 10.18 -1.49
N TYR A 231 4.22 8.94 -1.07
CA TYR A 231 3.75 7.75 -1.77
C TYR A 231 2.23 7.63 -1.70
N PHE A 232 1.65 7.93 -0.54
CA PHE A 232 0.21 7.92 -0.36
C PHE A 232 -0.50 8.94 -1.26
N VAL A 233 0.02 10.18 -1.36
CA VAL A 233 -0.52 11.20 -2.27
C VAL A 233 -0.44 10.76 -3.73
N LEU A 234 0.71 10.22 -4.17
CA LEU A 234 0.88 9.75 -5.54
C LEU A 234 -0.09 8.61 -5.88
N TRP A 235 -0.29 7.68 -4.95
CA TRP A 235 -1.26 6.60 -5.11
C TRP A 235 -2.70 7.11 -5.23
N SER A 236 -3.10 8.03 -4.36
CA SER A 236 -4.44 8.61 -4.42
C SER A 236 -4.70 9.39 -5.70
N VAL A 237 -3.70 10.12 -6.20
CA VAL A 237 -3.77 10.80 -7.49
C VAL A 237 -3.88 9.79 -8.64
N ALA A 238 -3.08 8.71 -8.61
CA ALA A 238 -3.17 7.66 -9.61
C ALA A 238 -4.57 7.02 -9.65
N TYR A 239 -5.18 6.80 -8.49
CA TYR A 239 -6.55 6.32 -8.40
C TYR A 239 -7.57 7.33 -8.96
N VAL A 240 -7.47 8.62 -8.63
CA VAL A 240 -8.36 9.65 -9.19
C VAL A 240 -8.24 9.73 -10.71
N VAL A 241 -7.02 9.70 -11.25
CA VAL A 241 -6.78 9.68 -12.71
C VAL A 241 -7.40 8.43 -13.33
N PHE A 242 -7.21 7.26 -12.73
CA PHE A 242 -7.83 6.02 -13.17
C PHE A 242 -9.37 6.13 -13.22
N GLN A 243 -9.97 6.72 -12.19
CA GLN A 243 -11.42 6.97 -12.14
C GLN A 243 -11.89 7.91 -13.24
N TRP A 244 -11.17 9.00 -13.48
CA TRP A 244 -11.50 9.95 -14.54
C TRP A 244 -11.41 9.31 -15.93
N VAL A 245 -10.36 8.53 -16.19
CA VAL A 245 -10.19 7.81 -17.46
C VAL A 245 -11.32 6.80 -17.66
N LEU A 246 -11.67 6.02 -16.64
CA LEU A 246 -12.78 5.07 -16.75
C LEU A 246 -14.13 5.76 -16.94
N HIS A 247 -14.37 6.91 -16.31
CA HIS A 247 -15.57 7.68 -16.54
C HIS A 247 -15.61 8.30 -17.95
N ALA A 248 -14.46 8.68 -18.49
CA ALA A 248 -14.34 9.22 -19.83
C ALA A 248 -14.53 8.15 -20.93
N CYS A 249 -14.17 6.89 -20.66
CA CYS A 249 -14.11 5.85 -21.69
C CYS A 249 -15.10 4.70 -21.51
N CYS A 250 -15.55 4.41 -20.29
CA CYS A 250 -16.20 3.13 -19.96
C CYS A 250 -17.53 3.29 -19.20
N PHE A 251 -17.62 4.21 -18.24
CA PHE A 251 -18.78 4.31 -17.34
C PHE A 251 -19.36 5.73 -17.29
N THR A 252 -20.68 5.83 -17.23
CA THR A 252 -21.40 7.11 -17.13
C THR A 252 -21.72 7.52 -15.69
N TRP A 253 -21.46 6.66 -14.72
CA TRP A 253 -21.69 6.89 -13.30
C TRP A 253 -20.37 6.98 -12.54
N TRP A 254 -20.40 7.59 -11.35
CA TRP A 254 -19.27 7.70 -10.44
C TRP A 254 -19.40 6.70 -9.29
N PRO A 255 -18.32 6.02 -8.86
CA PRO A 255 -18.39 5.09 -7.73
C PRO A 255 -18.61 5.80 -6.40
N TYR A 256 -18.23 7.08 -6.34
CA TYR A 256 -18.40 7.91 -5.17
C TYR A 256 -18.97 9.27 -5.58
N PRO A 257 -20.03 9.75 -4.91
CA PRO A 257 -20.64 11.06 -5.21
C PRO A 257 -19.66 12.23 -5.12
N PHE A 258 -18.68 12.17 -4.23
CA PHE A 258 -17.67 13.22 -4.08
C PHE A 258 -16.67 13.31 -5.25
N LEU A 259 -16.65 12.33 -6.17
CA LEU A 259 -15.88 12.43 -7.42
C LEU A 259 -16.65 13.14 -8.54
N GLU A 260 -17.96 13.33 -8.39
CA GLU A 260 -18.82 13.84 -9.45
C GLU A 260 -18.56 15.33 -9.76
N LEU A 261 -18.10 15.59 -10.99
CA LEU A 261 -17.67 16.93 -11.45
C LEU A 261 -18.83 17.85 -11.85
N SER A 262 -20.04 17.31 -12.03
CA SER A 262 -21.22 18.09 -12.41
C SER A 262 -21.69 19.01 -11.27
N THR A 263 -21.46 18.57 -10.02
CA THR A 263 -21.95 19.22 -8.82
C THR A 263 -21.33 20.62 -8.63
N PRO A 264 -22.06 21.60 -8.06
CA PRO A 264 -21.51 22.91 -7.72
C PRO A 264 -20.31 22.83 -6.76
N TRP A 265 -20.35 21.85 -5.86
CA TRP A 265 -19.40 21.66 -4.77
C TRP A 265 -18.20 20.78 -5.13
N ALA A 266 -18.06 20.33 -6.39
CA ALA A 266 -17.00 19.42 -6.80
C ALA A 266 -15.59 19.92 -6.41
N PRO A 267 -15.18 21.19 -6.67
CA PRO A 267 -13.86 21.66 -6.23
C PRO A 267 -13.64 21.55 -4.72
N LEU A 268 -14.67 21.82 -3.91
CA LEU A 268 -14.59 21.72 -2.46
C LEU A 268 -14.44 20.28 -1.99
N TRP A 269 -15.13 19.32 -2.62
CA TRP A 269 -14.94 17.89 -2.35
C TRP A 269 -13.53 17.42 -2.67
N TYR A 270 -12.99 17.79 -3.85
CA TYR A 270 -11.62 17.43 -4.23
C TYR A 270 -10.59 18.05 -3.28
N LEU A 271 -10.80 19.30 -2.86
CA LEU A 271 -9.93 19.96 -1.89
C LEU A 271 -10.01 19.30 -0.51
N ALA A 272 -11.22 19.02 -0.01
CA ALA A 272 -11.42 18.35 1.26
C ALA A 272 -10.77 16.96 1.27
N LEU A 273 -10.93 16.20 0.19
CA LEU A 273 -10.26 14.91 0.02
C LEU A 273 -8.75 15.07 -0.03
N ALA A 274 -8.19 16.04 -0.76
CA ALA A 274 -6.75 16.28 -0.75
C ALA A 274 -6.22 16.60 0.67
N LEU A 275 -6.94 17.41 1.44
CA LEU A 275 -6.56 17.81 2.79
C LEU A 275 -6.66 16.66 3.80
N VAL A 276 -7.68 15.78 3.70
CA VAL A 276 -7.88 14.70 4.68
C VAL A 276 -6.79 13.62 4.62
N HIS A 277 -5.99 13.54 3.55
CA HIS A 277 -4.83 12.64 3.48
C HIS A 277 -3.80 12.92 4.57
N ILE A 278 -3.61 14.18 4.94
CA ILE A 278 -2.64 14.60 5.96
C ILE A 278 -3.02 14.05 7.35
N PRO A 279 -4.23 14.30 7.90
CA PRO A 279 -4.62 13.73 9.18
C PRO A 279 -4.76 12.21 9.12
N CYS A 280 -5.22 11.60 8.02
CA CYS A 280 -5.30 10.13 7.90
C CYS A 280 -3.91 9.47 8.00
N TYR A 281 -2.94 9.99 7.26
CA TYR A 281 -1.56 9.50 7.35
C TYR A 281 -0.96 9.79 8.72
N GLY A 282 -1.21 10.99 9.26
CA GLY A 282 -0.76 11.41 10.57
C GLY A 282 -1.28 10.55 11.71
N LEU A 283 -2.55 10.13 11.67
CA LEU A 283 -3.12 9.20 12.63
C LEU A 283 -2.36 7.88 12.64
N TYR A 284 -2.02 7.34 11.45
CA TYR A 284 -1.23 6.12 11.37
C TYR A 284 0.20 6.29 11.90
N VAL A 285 0.87 7.41 11.57
CA VAL A 285 2.17 7.77 12.15
C VAL A 285 2.09 7.83 13.69
N LEU A 286 1.03 8.43 14.23
CA LEU A 286 0.79 8.53 15.67
C LEU A 286 0.54 7.15 16.29
N LEU A 287 -0.19 6.25 15.62
CA LEU A 287 -0.38 4.87 16.09
C LEU A 287 0.96 4.13 16.20
N VAL A 288 1.81 4.21 15.17
CA VAL A 288 3.13 3.56 15.18
C VAL A 288 4.05 4.17 16.24
N LYS A 289 4.08 5.49 16.38
CA LYS A 289 4.87 6.16 17.44
C LYS A 289 4.34 5.85 18.84
N GLY A 290 3.03 5.85 19.01
CA GLY A 290 2.34 5.49 20.24
C GLY A 290 2.68 4.06 20.67
N LYS A 291 2.63 3.10 19.73
CA LYS A 291 3.12 1.72 19.94
C LYS A 291 4.52 1.73 20.53
N HIS A 292 5.47 2.39 19.87
CA HIS A 292 6.85 2.39 20.34
C HIS A 292 7.01 3.07 21.70
N ALA A 293 6.30 4.16 21.98
CA ALA A 293 6.34 4.85 23.26
C ALA A 293 5.76 4.00 24.40
N ILE A 294 4.57 3.42 24.19
CA ILE A 294 3.85 2.63 25.20
C ILE A 294 4.55 1.29 25.44
N LEU A 295 4.84 0.52 24.39
CA LEU A 295 5.42 -0.82 24.54
C LEU A 295 6.88 -0.79 25.02
N SER A 296 7.68 0.23 24.65
CA SER A 296 9.03 0.35 25.21
C SER A 296 9.02 0.70 26.70
N ARG A 297 7.96 1.36 27.20
CA ARG A 297 7.79 1.66 28.63
C ARG A 297 7.24 0.45 29.40
N MET A 298 6.28 -0.28 28.82
CA MET A 298 5.67 -1.46 29.46
C MET A 298 6.60 -2.68 29.45
N PHE A 299 7.41 -2.86 28.39
CA PHE A 299 8.26 -4.04 28.18
C PHE A 299 9.71 -3.68 27.83
N PRO A 300 10.45 -3.00 28.74
CA PRO A 300 11.78 -2.47 28.44
C PRO A 300 12.82 -3.53 28.08
N CYS A 301 12.69 -4.76 28.62
CA CYS A 301 13.63 -5.85 28.37
C CYS A 301 13.30 -6.65 27.11
N SER A 302 12.07 -6.58 26.60
CA SER A 302 11.55 -7.44 25.53
C SER A 302 11.26 -6.68 24.24
N PHE A 303 10.97 -5.38 24.29
CA PHE A 303 10.65 -4.56 23.12
C PHE A 303 11.90 -3.86 22.56
N VAL A 304 12.14 -4.03 21.26
CA VAL A 304 13.23 -3.37 20.51
C VAL A 304 12.67 -2.10 19.88
N ARG A 305 13.21 -0.95 20.29
CA ARG A 305 12.90 0.31 19.63
C ARG A 305 13.54 0.31 18.24
N ALA A 306 12.74 0.52 17.19
CA ALA A 306 13.25 0.75 15.85
C ALA A 306 14.13 2.03 15.86
N PRO A 307 15.21 2.11 15.06
CA PRO A 307 16.00 3.32 14.95
C PRO A 307 15.09 4.47 14.50
N MET A 308 14.89 5.48 15.35
CA MET A 308 14.21 6.69 14.91
C MET A 308 15.07 7.38 13.85
N GLU A 309 14.44 7.86 12.78
CA GLU A 309 15.08 8.62 11.71
C GLU A 309 16.05 9.63 12.34
N LYS A 310 17.36 9.47 12.06
CA LYS A 310 18.37 10.42 12.54
C LYS A 310 17.98 11.77 11.96
N LYS A 311 17.58 12.72 12.80
CA LYS A 311 17.47 14.12 12.39
C LYS A 311 18.85 14.51 11.89
N HIS A 312 19.00 14.66 10.58
CA HIS A 312 20.13 15.36 10.01
C HIS A 312 20.02 16.79 10.52
N ALA A 313 20.92 17.14 11.45
CA ALA A 313 21.14 18.50 11.91
C ALA A 313 21.77 19.32 10.78
#